data_AF-A0A086MRB4-F1
#
_entry.id   AF-A0A086MRB4-F1
#
_cell.length_a   1.000
_cell.length_b   1.000
_cell.length_c   1.000
_cell.angle_alpha   90.00
_cell.angle_beta   90.00
_cell.angle_gamma   90.00
#
_symmetry.space_group_name_H-M   'P 1'
#
loop_
_entity.id
_entity.type
_entity.pdbx_description
1 polymer ?
#
loop_
_entity_poly.entity_id
_entity_poly.type
_entity_poly.pdbx_seq_one_letter_code
_entity_poly.pdbx_strand_id
1 'polypeptide(L)'
;MARQDELLTLNEIAKLANVGRQTAQKWHQVPRKTGGESPLRMVAKAMDVEIPEANDRSPRYPRKVVVAFLKAVGYMNADESLMERRGGRGKWTPARPTIDPRPAEQSDAEQFRLEPGRRALYVDLATGRRLRYYNAHAWPLAGFGSENSFTTSRTLGRAPEPDGIDELERPYWFRETLEKWAAGAEDRKAARYAGREPDGFTPAGQPFRLLPGDNYYAKKAAEQAGRTIEK
;
A
#
# COMPACT_ATOMS: atom_id res chain seq x y z
N MET A 1 -8.35 25.66 -24.62
CA MET A 1 -7.79 25.32 -23.30
C MET A 1 -8.89 25.50 -22.27
N ALA A 2 -9.35 24.43 -21.61
CA ALA A 2 -10.29 24.55 -20.49
C ALA A 2 -9.58 25.21 -19.31
N ARG A 3 -10.23 26.15 -18.61
CA ARG A 3 -9.60 26.94 -17.54
C ARG A 3 -9.43 26.05 -16.30
N GLN A 4 -8.23 26.02 -15.71
CA GLN A 4 -7.94 25.20 -14.52
C GLN A 4 -8.79 25.60 -13.29
N ASP A 5 -9.32 26.83 -13.29
CA ASP A 5 -10.20 27.38 -12.25
C ASP A 5 -11.69 27.11 -12.49
N GLU A 6 -12.03 26.31 -13.51
CA GLU A 6 -13.41 25.90 -13.75
C GLU A 6 -13.94 25.07 -12.56
N LEU A 7 -15.11 25.47 -12.04
CA LEU A 7 -15.79 24.78 -10.95
C LEU A 7 -16.75 23.73 -11.51
N LEU A 8 -16.45 22.46 -11.25
CA LEU A 8 -17.22 21.32 -11.74
C LEU A 8 -18.32 20.90 -10.76
N THR A 9 -19.50 20.65 -11.31
CA THR A 9 -20.64 19.98 -10.68
C THR A 9 -20.40 18.47 -10.55
N LEU A 10 -21.17 17.77 -9.71
CA LEU A 10 -21.13 16.29 -9.65
C LEU A 10 -21.46 15.62 -10.99
N ASN A 11 -22.29 16.24 -11.83
CA ASN A 11 -22.62 15.72 -13.15
C ASN A 11 -21.43 15.82 -14.11
N GLU A 12 -20.69 16.93 -14.07
CA GLU A 12 -19.48 17.12 -14.88
C GLU A 12 -18.35 16.23 -14.38
N ILE A 13 -18.20 16.06 -13.07
CA ILE A 13 -17.25 15.11 -12.48
C ILE A 13 -17.56 13.68 -12.96
N ALA A 14 -18.83 13.28 -12.92
CA ALA A 14 -19.25 11.95 -13.38
C ALA A 14 -18.95 11.71 -14.86
N LYS A 15 -19.22 12.71 -15.71
CA LYS A 15 -18.89 12.68 -17.14
C LYS A 15 -17.38 12.60 -17.36
N LEU A 16 -16.60 13.43 -16.65
CA LEU A 16 -15.14 13.48 -16.78
C LEU A 16 -14.48 12.14 -16.42
N ALA A 17 -15.00 11.44 -15.41
CA ALA A 17 -14.48 10.14 -14.98
C ALA A 17 -15.13 8.94 -15.69
N ASN A 18 -16.08 9.17 -16.61
CA ASN A 18 -16.90 8.14 -17.24
C ASN A 18 -17.55 7.17 -16.22
N VAL A 19 -18.19 7.74 -15.18
CA VAL A 19 -18.90 7.00 -14.14
C VAL A 19 -20.34 7.48 -13.99
N GLY A 20 -21.17 6.69 -13.31
CA GLY A 20 -22.51 7.13 -12.91
C GLY A 20 -22.49 8.26 -11.87
N ARG A 21 -23.49 9.13 -11.90
CA ARG A 21 -23.66 10.25 -10.95
C ARG A 21 -23.62 9.80 -9.48
N GLN A 22 -24.14 8.62 -9.17
CA GLN A 22 -24.12 8.06 -7.81
C GLN A 22 -22.68 7.83 -7.31
N THR A 23 -21.74 7.49 -8.19
CA THR A 23 -20.33 7.32 -7.83
C THR A 23 -19.71 8.68 -7.48
N ALA A 24 -19.94 9.70 -8.31
CA ALA A 24 -19.48 11.07 -8.02
C ALA A 24 -20.08 11.61 -6.71
N GLN A 25 -21.34 11.28 -6.42
CA GLN A 25 -21.98 11.64 -5.16
C GLN A 25 -21.30 10.98 -3.95
N LYS A 26 -20.87 9.73 -4.05
CA LYS A 26 -20.08 9.06 -2.99
C LYS A 26 -18.73 9.73 -2.74
N TRP A 27 -18.12 10.34 -3.76
CA TRP A 27 -16.85 11.07 -3.61
C TRP A 27 -17.01 12.44 -2.93
N HIS A 28 -18.21 13.00 -2.95
CA HIS A 28 -18.57 14.22 -2.24
C HIS A 28 -19.08 13.95 -0.82
N GLN A 29 -19.77 12.83 -0.60
CA GLN A 29 -20.33 12.48 0.70
C GLN A 29 -19.25 11.99 1.66
N VAL A 30 -19.40 12.38 2.93
CA VAL A 30 -18.64 11.80 4.03
C VAL A 30 -19.05 10.33 4.20
N PRO A 31 -18.11 9.38 4.22
CA PRO A 31 -18.45 8.00 4.51
C PRO A 31 -19.05 7.90 5.92
N ARG A 32 -20.30 7.42 6.01
CA ARG A 32 -21.04 7.33 7.29
C ARG A 32 -20.32 6.49 8.36
N LYS A 33 -19.44 5.57 7.94
CA LYS A 33 -18.74 4.65 8.84
C LYS A 33 -17.54 5.28 9.54
N THR A 34 -16.82 6.17 8.86
CA THR A 34 -15.58 6.77 9.35
C THR A 34 -15.77 8.21 9.81
N GLY A 35 -16.88 8.88 9.43
CA GLY A 35 -17.19 10.25 9.87
C GLY A 35 -16.15 11.29 9.43
N GLY A 36 -15.28 10.92 8.49
CA GLY A 36 -14.13 11.73 8.06
C GLY A 36 -14.46 12.78 7.01
N GLU A 37 -13.44 13.32 6.36
CA GLU A 37 -13.61 14.21 5.22
C GLU A 37 -14.04 13.42 3.98
N SER A 38 -14.76 14.05 3.05
CA SER A 38 -15.08 13.39 1.78
C SER A 38 -13.85 13.27 0.89
N PRO A 39 -13.77 12.24 0.01
CA PRO A 39 -12.60 12.01 -0.84
C PRO A 39 -12.13 13.24 -1.62
N LEU A 40 -13.06 14.03 -2.18
CA LEU A 40 -12.72 15.26 -2.90
C LEU A 40 -12.18 16.37 -1.99
N ARG A 41 -12.66 16.46 -0.75
CA ARG A 41 -12.15 17.42 0.25
C ARG A 41 -10.77 17.02 0.75
N MET A 42 -10.52 15.73 0.96
CA MET A 42 -9.20 15.20 1.32
C MET A 42 -8.14 15.58 0.28
N VAL A 43 -8.46 15.44 -1.02
CA VAL A 43 -7.52 15.83 -2.09
C VAL A 43 -7.29 17.33 -2.13
N ALA A 44 -8.34 18.15 -1.97
CA ALA A 44 -8.18 19.60 -1.94
C ALA A 44 -7.25 20.04 -0.80
N LYS A 45 -7.44 19.46 0.40
CA LYS A 45 -6.56 19.68 1.54
C LYS A 45 -5.13 19.22 1.28
N ALA A 46 -4.95 18.04 0.68
CA ALA A 46 -3.63 17.52 0.30
C ALA A 46 -2.88 18.40 -0.73
N MET A 47 -3.63 19.17 -1.52
CA MET A 47 -3.11 20.10 -2.51
C MET A 47 -3.02 21.54 -2.01
N ASP A 48 -3.44 21.82 -0.77
CA ASP A 48 -3.59 23.17 -0.22
C ASP A 48 -4.45 24.08 -1.12
N VAL A 49 -5.59 23.55 -1.57
CA VAL A 49 -6.55 24.26 -2.43
C VAL A 49 -7.86 24.47 -1.68
N GLU A 50 -8.30 25.72 -1.60
CA GLU A 50 -9.61 26.06 -1.07
C GLU A 50 -10.73 25.58 -2.01
N ILE A 51 -11.75 24.94 -1.42
CA ILE A 51 -13.00 24.62 -2.11
C ILE A 51 -14.01 25.69 -1.69
N PRO A 52 -14.64 26.41 -2.62
CA PRO A 52 -15.74 27.33 -2.29
C PRO A 52 -16.78 26.60 -1.45
N GLU A 53 -17.37 27.24 -0.44
CA GLU A 53 -18.35 26.61 0.45
C GLU A 53 -19.41 25.86 -0.36
N ALA A 54 -19.23 24.55 -0.44
CA ALA A 54 -20.05 23.69 -1.24
C ALA A 54 -21.37 23.56 -0.48
N ASN A 55 -22.35 24.38 -0.84
CA ASN A 55 -23.71 24.21 -0.37
C ASN A 55 -24.11 22.76 -0.72
N ASP A 56 -24.41 21.92 0.27
CA ASP A 56 -24.55 20.45 0.09
C ASP A 56 -25.56 20.06 -1.01
N ARG A 57 -26.47 20.97 -1.35
CA ARG A 57 -27.45 20.81 -2.43
C ARG A 57 -26.88 20.94 -3.84
N SER A 58 -25.75 21.62 -4.03
CA SER A 58 -25.14 21.87 -5.34
C SER A 58 -23.62 22.05 -5.21
N PRO A 59 -22.89 21.01 -4.79
CA PRO A 59 -21.45 21.12 -4.59
C PRO A 59 -20.72 21.40 -5.90
N ARG A 60 -19.65 22.18 -5.78
CA ARG A 60 -18.79 22.65 -6.87
C ARG A 60 -17.34 22.44 -6.44
N TYR A 61 -16.52 21.89 -7.33
CA TYR A 61 -15.12 21.60 -7.05
C TYR A 61 -14.21 22.16 -8.14
N PRO A 62 -13.07 22.78 -7.82
CA PRO A 62 -12.09 23.19 -8.82
C PRO A 62 -11.65 22.00 -9.68
N ARG A 63 -11.61 22.17 -11.01
CA ARG A 63 -11.20 21.12 -11.95
C ARG A 63 -9.85 20.51 -11.56
N LYS A 64 -8.88 21.32 -11.14
CA LYS A 64 -7.56 20.85 -10.68
C LYS A 64 -7.64 19.82 -9.53
N VAL A 65 -8.55 20.01 -8.58
CA VAL A 65 -8.80 19.07 -7.47
C VAL A 65 -9.41 17.79 -7.99
N VAL A 66 -10.41 17.90 -8.87
CA VAL A 66 -11.08 16.73 -9.47
C VAL A 66 -10.10 15.90 -10.29
N VAL A 67 -9.31 16.52 -11.15
CA VAL A 67 -8.30 15.84 -11.98
C VAL A 67 -7.26 15.16 -11.09
N ALA A 68 -6.75 15.85 -10.07
CA ALA A 68 -5.80 15.26 -9.12
C ALA A 68 -6.42 14.07 -8.37
N PHE A 69 -7.67 14.17 -7.94
CA PHE A 69 -8.40 13.06 -7.34
C PHE A 69 -8.51 11.88 -8.30
N LEU A 70 -8.94 12.10 -9.55
CA LEU A 70 -9.08 11.02 -10.54
C LEU A 70 -7.74 10.36 -10.86
N LYS A 71 -6.65 11.13 -10.90
CA LYS A 71 -5.28 10.62 -11.02
C LYS A 71 -4.85 9.82 -9.79
N ALA A 72 -5.23 10.26 -8.60
CA ALA A 72 -4.92 9.61 -7.32
C ALA A 72 -5.63 8.29 -7.11
N VAL A 73 -6.91 8.22 -7.49
CA VAL A 73 -7.71 6.99 -7.33
C VAL A 73 -7.66 6.08 -8.56
N GLY A 74 -7.00 6.56 -9.62
CA GLY A 74 -6.67 5.83 -10.83
C GLY A 74 -7.80 5.66 -11.82
N TYR A 75 -8.69 6.65 -11.91
CA TYR A 75 -9.63 6.82 -13.03
C TYR A 75 -9.03 7.58 -14.21
N MET A 76 -7.89 8.24 -13.99
CA MET A 76 -7.25 9.10 -14.98
C MET A 76 -5.72 8.90 -14.95
N ASN A 77 -5.10 8.93 -16.12
CA ASN A 77 -3.65 8.87 -16.30
C ASN A 77 -3.03 10.27 -16.12
N ALA A 78 -1.69 10.34 -16.12
CA ALA A 78 -0.95 11.59 -15.97
C ALA A 78 -1.31 12.65 -17.04
N ASP A 79 -1.58 12.20 -18.26
CA ASP A 79 -1.97 12.99 -19.45
C ASP A 79 -3.46 13.37 -19.49
N GLU A 80 -4.21 13.14 -18.40
CA GLU A 80 -5.66 13.33 -18.30
C GLU A 80 -6.52 12.39 -19.15
N SER A 81 -5.93 11.39 -19.82
CA SER A 81 -6.70 10.32 -20.45
C SER A 81 -7.33 9.39 -19.41
N LEU A 82 -8.46 8.75 -19.75
CA LEU A 82 -9.10 7.79 -18.85
C LEU A 82 -8.21 6.56 -18.65
N MET A 83 -8.06 6.12 -17.40
CA MET A 83 -7.30 4.92 -17.09
C MET A 83 -8.08 3.67 -17.48
N GLU A 84 -7.40 2.71 -18.09
CA GLU A 84 -7.97 1.41 -18.40
C GLU A 84 -8.43 0.70 -17.12
N ARG A 85 -9.63 0.13 -17.18
CA ARG A 85 -10.14 -0.68 -16.07
C ARG A 85 -9.38 -2.02 -16.06
N ARG A 86 -8.86 -2.43 -14.91
CA ARG A 86 -8.46 -3.83 -14.74
C ARG A 86 -9.71 -4.71 -14.87
N GLY A 87 -9.73 -5.61 -15.86
CA GLY A 87 -10.86 -6.52 -16.09
C GLY A 87 -11.15 -7.40 -14.87
N GLY A 88 -12.43 -7.73 -14.64
CA GLY A 88 -12.86 -8.64 -13.57
C GLY A 88 -14.17 -8.25 -12.89
N ARG A 89 -14.81 -9.21 -12.21
CA ARG A 89 -15.95 -8.96 -11.30
C ARG A 89 -15.41 -8.56 -9.93
N GLY A 90 -15.23 -7.27 -9.68
CA GLY A 90 -14.65 -6.80 -8.42
C GLY A 90 -14.81 -5.31 -8.17
N LYS A 91 -14.33 -4.87 -7.00
CA LYS A 91 -14.21 -3.44 -6.66
C LYS A 91 -13.21 -2.79 -7.62
N TRP A 92 -13.40 -1.50 -7.89
CA TRP A 92 -12.51 -0.71 -8.73
C TRP A 92 -11.05 -0.74 -8.21
N THR A 93 -10.15 -1.26 -9.04
CA THR A 93 -8.69 -1.22 -8.83
C THR A 93 -8.01 -0.69 -10.07
N PRO A 94 -7.05 0.24 -9.91
CA PRO A 94 -6.37 0.82 -11.04
C PRO A 94 -5.45 -0.21 -11.70
N ALA A 95 -5.36 -0.15 -13.03
CA ALA A 95 -4.52 -1.05 -13.82
C ALA A 95 -3.02 -0.74 -13.66
N ARG A 96 -2.68 0.50 -13.28
CA ARG A 96 -1.32 0.98 -13.09
C ARG A 96 -1.20 1.70 -11.73
N PRO A 97 0.02 1.93 -11.22
CA PRO A 97 0.26 2.81 -10.09
C PRO A 97 -0.38 4.19 -10.32
N THR A 98 -0.83 4.83 -9.25
CA THR A 98 -1.54 6.12 -9.31
C THR A 98 -0.69 7.26 -8.75
N ILE A 99 -1.06 8.50 -9.05
CA ILE A 99 -0.28 9.67 -8.65
C ILE A 99 -0.75 10.18 -7.30
N ASP A 100 0.14 10.30 -6.31
CA ASP A 100 -0.22 10.92 -5.03
C ASP A 100 -0.61 12.39 -5.25
N PRO A 101 -1.75 12.87 -4.72
CA PRO A 101 -2.17 14.26 -4.81
C PRO A 101 -1.34 15.21 -3.94
N ARG A 102 -0.56 14.70 -2.98
CA ARG A 102 0.32 15.52 -2.13
C ARG A 102 1.53 16.01 -2.94
N PRO A 103 2.06 17.20 -2.65
CA PRO A 103 3.36 17.60 -3.18
C PRO A 103 4.42 16.59 -2.76
N ALA A 104 5.34 16.24 -3.65
CA ALA A 104 6.54 15.52 -3.25
C ALA A 104 7.35 16.41 -2.30
N GLU A 105 7.95 15.82 -1.26
CA GLU A 105 8.81 16.58 -0.35
C GLU A 105 10.00 17.16 -1.15
N GLN A 106 10.45 18.36 -0.79
CA GLN A 106 11.53 19.06 -1.53
C GLN A 106 12.81 18.22 -1.62
N SER A 107 13.09 17.38 -0.62
CA SER A 107 14.21 16.43 -0.66
C SER A 107 14.12 15.45 -1.82
N ASP A 108 12.92 15.05 -2.24
CA ASP A 108 12.73 14.10 -3.33
C ASP A 108 12.94 14.81 -4.70
N ALA A 109 12.44 16.03 -4.84
CA ALA A 109 12.63 16.80 -6.07
C ALA A 109 14.08 17.29 -6.25
N GLU A 110 14.76 17.66 -5.16
CA GLU A 110 16.15 18.15 -5.17
C GLU A 110 17.17 17.00 -5.23
N GLN A 111 16.95 15.87 -4.55
CA GLN A 111 17.83 14.70 -4.68
C GLN A 111 17.86 14.16 -6.12
N PHE A 112 16.75 14.26 -6.85
CA PHE A 112 16.71 13.93 -8.29
C PHE A 112 17.60 14.85 -9.14
N ARG A 113 17.62 16.16 -8.84
CA ARG A 113 18.45 17.12 -9.58
C ARG A 113 19.95 16.99 -9.26
N LEU A 114 20.30 16.53 -8.06
CA LEU A 114 21.67 16.53 -7.55
C LEU A 114 22.46 15.24 -7.85
N GLU A 115 21.80 14.09 -8.03
CA GLU A 115 22.49 12.82 -8.29
C GLU A 115 21.88 12.04 -9.49
N PRO A 116 22.29 12.37 -10.74
CA PRO A 116 21.90 11.62 -11.94
C PRO A 116 22.59 10.24 -11.93
N GLY A 117 22.06 9.30 -11.14
CA GLY A 117 22.66 7.98 -10.94
C GLY A 117 22.14 7.25 -9.70
N ARG A 118 21.60 7.96 -8.69
CA ARG A 118 20.75 7.32 -7.68
C ARG A 118 19.46 6.87 -8.33
N ARG A 119 19.00 5.65 -8.00
CA ARG A 119 17.74 5.07 -8.50
C ARG A 119 16.66 6.15 -8.44
N ALA A 120 16.23 6.59 -9.62
CA ALA A 120 15.30 7.70 -9.77
C ALA A 120 14.18 7.55 -8.75
N LEU A 121 14.00 8.57 -7.90
CA LEU A 121 12.87 8.64 -7.01
C LEU A 121 11.62 8.36 -7.84
N TYR A 122 10.77 7.44 -7.35
CA TYR A 122 9.66 6.89 -8.12
C TYR A 122 8.50 7.88 -8.20
N VAL A 123 8.79 8.91 -8.96
CA VAL A 123 8.04 10.13 -9.14
C VAL A 123 7.58 10.13 -10.60
N ASP A 124 6.30 10.40 -10.81
CA ASP A 124 5.75 10.58 -12.14
C ASP A 124 6.43 11.78 -12.83
N LEU A 125 7.05 11.53 -13.98
CA LEU A 125 7.85 12.55 -14.69
C LEU A 125 7.03 13.76 -15.15
N ALA A 126 5.74 13.57 -15.40
CA ALA A 126 4.87 14.65 -15.85
C ALA A 126 4.45 15.57 -14.70
N THR A 127 4.24 15.02 -13.51
CA THR A 127 3.69 15.77 -12.36
C THR A 127 4.70 16.05 -11.26
N GLY A 128 5.85 15.37 -11.23
CA GLY A 128 6.81 15.48 -10.13
C GLY A 128 6.29 14.91 -8.81
N ARG A 129 5.28 14.03 -8.85
CA ARG A 129 4.62 13.47 -7.65
C ARG A 129 4.87 11.97 -7.50
N ARG A 130 4.86 11.47 -6.27
CA ARG A 130 5.12 10.05 -5.96
C ARG A 130 4.05 9.13 -6.52
N LEU A 131 4.45 7.93 -6.91
CA LEU A 131 3.52 6.88 -7.36
C LEU A 131 3.09 5.97 -6.20
N ARG A 132 1.78 5.79 -6.07
CA ARG A 132 1.15 4.85 -5.14
C ARG A 132 0.96 3.49 -5.80
N TYR A 133 1.44 2.46 -5.12
CA TYR A 133 1.29 1.07 -5.51
C TYR A 133 0.26 0.37 -4.62
N TYR A 134 -0.75 -0.26 -5.20
CA TYR A 134 -1.76 -1.09 -4.55
C TYR A 134 -1.42 -2.57 -4.70
N ASN A 135 -2.13 -3.43 -3.97
CA ASN A 135 -1.93 -4.89 -3.96
C ASN A 135 -1.63 -5.48 -5.35
N ALA A 136 -2.43 -5.12 -6.36
CA ALA A 136 -2.34 -5.63 -7.73
C ALA A 136 -0.95 -5.49 -8.39
N HIS A 137 -0.16 -4.52 -7.94
CA HIS A 137 1.17 -4.19 -8.49
C HIS A 137 2.25 -4.05 -7.41
N ALA A 138 1.89 -4.12 -6.13
CA ALA A 138 2.82 -4.17 -5.02
C ALA A 138 3.45 -5.58 -4.88
N TRP A 139 2.67 -6.64 -5.11
CA TRP A 139 3.14 -8.02 -4.93
C TRP A 139 4.41 -8.40 -5.73
N PRO A 140 4.56 -8.06 -7.03
CA PRO A 140 5.76 -8.45 -7.76
C PRO A 140 6.99 -7.66 -7.30
N LEU A 141 6.81 -6.39 -6.92
CA LEU A 141 7.89 -5.54 -6.40
C LEU A 141 8.37 -5.98 -5.03
N ALA A 142 7.46 -6.45 -4.17
CA ALA A 142 7.80 -6.99 -2.85
C ALA A 142 8.36 -8.42 -2.90
N GLY A 143 8.52 -9.01 -4.10
CA GLY A 143 9.11 -10.34 -4.29
C GLY A 143 8.16 -11.51 -3.99
N PHE A 144 6.85 -11.30 -4.08
CA PHE A 144 5.86 -12.37 -3.90
C PHE A 144 5.59 -13.09 -5.21
N GLY A 145 5.18 -14.37 -5.14
CA GLY A 145 4.89 -15.16 -6.34
C GLY A 145 3.51 -14.88 -6.97
N SER A 146 2.59 -14.28 -6.21
CA SER A 146 1.26 -13.89 -6.71
C SER A 146 0.59 -12.85 -5.81
N GLU A 147 -0.41 -12.15 -6.36
CA GLU A 147 -1.26 -11.22 -5.61
C GLU A 147 -1.95 -11.88 -4.41
N ASN A 148 -2.40 -13.13 -4.56
CA ASN A 148 -3.02 -13.88 -3.48
C ASN A 148 -2.02 -14.17 -2.35
N SER A 149 -0.79 -14.57 -2.69
CA SER A 149 0.24 -14.82 -1.69
C SER A 149 0.61 -13.56 -0.89
N PHE A 150 0.62 -12.40 -1.54
CA PHE A 150 0.84 -11.11 -0.89
C PHE A 150 -0.32 -10.76 0.04
N THR A 151 -1.56 -10.90 -0.44
CA THR A 151 -2.76 -10.59 0.35
C THR A 151 -2.84 -11.45 1.60
N THR A 152 -2.63 -12.77 1.49
CA THR A 152 -2.59 -13.70 2.63
C THR A 152 -1.42 -13.40 3.56
N SER A 153 -0.24 -13.09 3.02
CA SER A 153 0.92 -12.75 3.86
C SER A 153 0.68 -11.47 4.66
N ARG A 154 -0.02 -10.49 4.08
CA ARG A 154 -0.41 -9.27 4.78
C ARG A 154 -1.36 -9.54 5.92
N THR A 155 -2.38 -10.39 5.75
CA THR A 155 -3.28 -10.75 6.86
C THR A 155 -2.58 -11.51 7.98
N LEU A 156 -1.43 -12.13 7.69
CA LEU A 156 -0.61 -12.85 8.65
C LEU A 156 0.55 -12.00 9.23
N GLY A 157 0.66 -10.71 8.90
CA GLY A 157 1.76 -9.84 9.35
C GLY A 157 3.13 -10.22 8.75
N ARG A 158 3.14 -10.84 7.57
CA ARG A 158 4.34 -11.33 6.84
C ARG A 158 4.61 -10.59 5.54
N ALA A 159 3.94 -9.46 5.33
CA ALA A 159 4.13 -8.56 4.20
C ALA A 159 4.47 -7.17 4.76
N PRO A 160 5.05 -6.25 3.97
CA PRO A 160 5.29 -4.90 4.44
C PRO A 160 3.97 -4.21 4.80
N GLU A 161 3.98 -3.47 5.90
CA GLU A 161 2.86 -2.59 6.25
C GLU A 161 2.64 -1.54 5.16
N PRO A 162 1.38 -1.14 4.88
CA PRO A 162 1.08 -0.10 3.92
C PRO A 162 1.61 1.26 4.40
N ASP A 163 2.13 2.05 3.47
CA ASP A 163 2.59 3.42 3.74
C ASP A 163 1.40 4.37 3.99
N GLY A 164 0.20 3.98 3.56
CA GLY A 164 -1.01 4.72 3.87
C GLY A 164 -2.27 4.12 3.28
N ILE A 165 -3.36 4.87 3.45
CA ILE A 165 -4.68 4.57 2.92
C ILE A 165 -5.09 5.72 2.01
N ASP A 166 -5.58 5.40 0.81
CA ASP A 166 -6.00 6.38 -0.17
C ASP A 166 -7.40 6.95 0.13
N GLU A 167 -7.87 7.83 -0.75
CA GLU A 167 -9.13 8.54 -0.61
C GLU A 167 -10.36 7.63 -0.81
N LEU A 168 -10.16 6.38 -1.25
CA LEU A 168 -11.20 5.33 -1.33
C LEU A 168 -10.99 4.22 -0.30
N GLU A 169 -10.23 4.51 0.77
CA GLU A 169 -9.94 3.58 1.85
C GLU A 169 -9.13 2.34 1.42
N ARG A 170 -8.34 2.46 0.35
CA ARG A 170 -7.49 1.37 -0.17
C ARG A 170 -6.06 1.54 0.34
N PRO A 171 -5.44 0.48 0.86
CA PRO A 171 -4.06 0.52 1.27
C PRO A 171 -3.14 0.64 0.05
N TYR A 172 -2.13 1.50 0.16
CA TYR A 172 -1.10 1.67 -0.83
C TYR A 172 0.29 1.63 -0.19
N TRP A 173 1.28 1.41 -1.05
CA TRP A 173 2.70 1.41 -0.75
C TRP A 173 3.42 2.34 -1.72
N PHE A 174 4.53 2.88 -1.27
CA PHE A 174 5.53 3.45 -2.15
C PHE A 174 6.54 2.40 -2.57
N ARG A 175 7.17 2.63 -3.71
CA ARG A 175 8.08 1.64 -4.28
C ARG A 175 9.30 1.41 -3.40
N GLU A 176 9.78 2.43 -2.69
CA GLU A 176 10.93 2.32 -1.78
C GLU A 176 10.66 1.32 -0.65
N THR A 177 9.47 1.35 -0.07
CA THR A 177 9.04 0.41 0.98
C THR A 177 9.01 -1.02 0.46
N LEU A 178 8.49 -1.23 -0.75
CA LEU A 178 8.42 -2.54 -1.38
C LEU A 178 9.81 -3.09 -1.74
N GLU A 179 10.69 -2.26 -2.30
CA GLU A 179 12.06 -2.66 -2.66
C GLU A 179 12.93 -2.92 -1.44
N LYS A 180 12.84 -2.07 -0.41
CA LYS A 180 13.52 -2.29 0.88
C LYS A 180 13.05 -3.59 1.52
N TRP A 181 11.75 -3.87 1.46
CA TRP A 181 11.23 -5.16 1.89
C TRP A 181 11.86 -6.29 1.07
N ALA A 182 11.78 -6.25 -0.26
CA ALA A 182 12.33 -7.29 -1.13
C ALA A 182 13.82 -7.55 -0.89
N ALA A 183 14.63 -6.50 -0.67
CA ALA A 183 16.06 -6.63 -0.39
C ALA A 183 16.37 -7.46 0.87
N GLY A 184 15.55 -7.34 1.92
CA GLY A 184 15.69 -8.16 3.14
C GLY A 184 15.11 -9.57 3.04
N ALA A 185 14.79 -10.07 1.84
CA ALA A 185 14.16 -11.38 1.67
C ALA A 185 15.04 -12.54 2.14
N GLU A 186 16.35 -12.50 1.82
CA GLU A 186 17.29 -13.55 2.24
C GLU A 186 17.44 -13.57 3.76
N ASP A 187 17.55 -12.41 4.42
CA ASP A 187 17.63 -12.33 5.89
C ASP A 187 16.36 -12.88 6.55
N ARG A 188 15.17 -12.54 6.02
CA ARG A 188 13.90 -13.08 6.54
C ARG A 188 13.75 -14.58 6.27
N LYS A 189 14.27 -15.06 5.15
CA LYS A 189 14.32 -16.49 4.83
C LYS A 189 15.27 -17.19 5.80
N ALA A 190 16.48 -16.68 5.98
CA ALA A 190 17.46 -17.16 6.93
C ALA A 190 16.89 -17.19 8.36
N ALA A 191 16.26 -16.12 8.83
CA ALA A 191 15.62 -16.09 10.16
C ALA A 191 14.50 -17.13 10.30
N ARG A 192 13.74 -17.41 9.23
CA ARG A 192 12.69 -18.44 9.24
C ARG A 192 13.27 -19.87 9.26
N TYR A 193 14.40 -20.07 8.59
CA TYR A 193 15.07 -21.38 8.47
C TYR A 193 16.23 -21.58 9.44
N ALA A 194 16.60 -20.57 10.23
CA ALA A 194 17.55 -20.66 11.34
C ALA A 194 17.13 -21.70 12.38
N GLY A 195 15.88 -22.19 12.26
CA GLY A 195 15.29 -23.14 13.17
C GLY A 195 14.92 -22.44 14.48
N ARG A 196 14.01 -23.06 15.23
CA ARG A 196 13.95 -22.77 16.66
C ARG A 196 15.29 -23.21 17.28
N GLU A 197 15.80 -22.42 18.22
CA GLU A 197 16.85 -22.90 19.12
C GLU A 197 16.45 -24.28 19.64
N PRO A 198 17.37 -25.26 19.63
CA PRO A 198 17.06 -26.58 20.16
C PRO A 198 16.64 -26.45 21.62
N ASP A 199 15.64 -27.24 22.05
CA ASP A 199 15.14 -27.19 23.43
C ASP A 199 16.20 -27.69 24.44
N GLY A 200 17.26 -28.32 23.94
CA GLY A 200 18.46 -28.67 24.70
C GLY A 200 19.49 -29.40 23.84
N PHE A 201 20.59 -29.78 24.48
CA PHE A 201 21.64 -30.62 23.90
C PHE A 201 21.76 -31.92 24.68
N THR A 202 22.00 -33.04 24.00
CA THR A 202 22.30 -34.32 24.65
C THR A 202 23.68 -34.26 25.34
N PRO A 203 24.02 -35.20 26.22
CA PRO A 203 25.36 -35.27 26.83
C PRO A 203 26.51 -35.38 25.81
N ALA A 204 26.23 -35.88 24.61
CA ALA A 204 27.18 -35.92 23.49
C ALA A 204 27.22 -34.62 22.66
N GLY A 205 26.52 -33.55 23.10
CA GLY A 205 26.48 -32.25 22.44
C GLY A 205 25.54 -32.16 21.24
N GLN A 206 24.68 -33.16 20.99
CA GLN A 206 23.76 -33.12 19.85
C GLN A 206 22.49 -32.34 20.19
N PRO A 207 22.02 -31.41 19.33
CA PRO A 207 20.79 -30.66 19.58
C PRO A 207 19.56 -31.57 19.48
N PHE A 208 18.63 -31.47 20.42
CA PHE A 208 17.32 -32.13 20.35
C PHE A 208 16.17 -31.12 20.42
N ARG A 209 14.99 -31.53 19.93
CA ARG A 209 13.76 -30.75 20.00
C ARG A 209 12.65 -31.56 20.66
N LEU A 210 11.92 -30.92 21.55
CA LEU A 210 10.74 -31.45 22.19
C LEU A 210 9.57 -31.24 21.24
N LEU A 211 9.13 -32.32 20.57
CA LEU A 211 7.93 -32.27 19.75
C LEU A 211 6.70 -32.09 20.67
N PRO A 212 5.72 -31.22 20.30
CA PRO A 212 4.50 -31.07 21.07
C PRO A 212 3.72 -32.39 21.07
N GLY A 213 3.65 -33.06 22.23
CA GLY A 213 2.89 -34.31 22.43
C GLY A 213 3.72 -35.52 22.86
N ASP A 214 5.02 -35.57 22.57
CA ASP A 214 5.84 -36.77 22.84
C ASP A 214 6.75 -36.61 24.06
N ASN A 215 6.10 -36.67 25.23
CA ASN A 215 6.69 -36.66 26.57
C ASN A 215 7.46 -37.94 26.96
N TYR A 216 7.89 -38.77 26.00
CA TYR A 216 8.57 -40.04 26.29
C TYR A 216 10.10 -39.93 26.17
N TYR A 217 10.60 -39.41 25.06
CA TYR A 217 12.06 -39.31 24.84
C TYR A 217 12.72 -38.19 25.65
N ALA A 218 11.98 -37.12 25.93
CA ALA A 218 12.40 -36.02 26.80
C ALA A 218 12.64 -36.47 28.26
N LYS A 219 11.69 -37.25 28.80
CA LYS A 219 11.79 -37.83 30.15
C LYS A 219 12.94 -38.83 30.26
N LYS A 220 13.12 -39.70 29.26
CA LYS A 220 14.24 -40.64 29.23
C LYS A 220 15.60 -39.97 29.14
N ALA A 221 15.73 -38.90 28.34
CA ALA A 221 16.97 -38.14 28.25
C ALA A 221 17.29 -37.41 29.58
N ALA A 222 16.29 -36.85 30.25
CA ALA A 222 16.45 -36.25 31.57
C ALA A 222 16.78 -37.29 32.67
N GLU A 223 16.18 -38.49 32.63
CA GLU A 223 16.50 -39.61 33.53
C GLU A 223 17.94 -40.12 33.32
N GLN A 224 18.40 -40.23 32.07
CA GLN A 224 19.76 -40.66 31.76
C GLN A 224 20.80 -39.61 32.12
N ALA A 225 20.48 -38.31 31.98
CA ALA A 225 21.34 -37.22 32.41
C ALA A 225 21.42 -37.07 33.95
N GLY A 226 20.50 -37.68 34.71
CA GLY A 226 20.43 -37.64 36.17
C GLY A 226 20.81 -38.94 36.89
N ARG A 227 21.31 -39.98 36.19
CA ARG A 227 21.71 -41.27 36.80
C ARG A 227 23.18 -41.60 36.56
N THR A 228 24.03 -40.91 37.29
CA THR A 228 25.31 -41.45 37.79
C THR A 228 25.34 -41.22 39.29
N ILE A 229 24.68 -42.09 40.04
CA ILE A 229 25.04 -42.33 41.45
C ILE A 229 25.28 -43.83 41.59
N GLU A 230 26.53 -44.11 41.93
CA GLU A 230 27.18 -45.37 42.22
C GLU A 230 26.36 -46.29 43.15
N LYS A 231 26.48 -47.59 42.91
CA LYS A 231 26.50 -48.59 43.97
C LYS A 231 27.73 -49.44 43.81
#